data_AF-A0A7X3KX54-F1
#
_entry.id   AF-A0A7X3KX54-F1
#
_cell.length_a   1.000
_cell.length_b   1.000
_cell.length_c   1.000
_cell.angle_alpha   90.00
_cell.angle_beta   90.00
_cell.angle_gamma   90.00
#
_symmetry.space_group_name_H-M   'P 1'
#
loop_
_entity.id
_entity.type
_entity.pdbx_description
1 polymer ?
#
loop_
_entity_poly.entity_id
_entity_poly.type
_entity_poly.pdbx_seq_one_letter_code
_entity_poly.pdbx_strand_id
1 'polypeptide(L)'
;QKLIKISKKLPKLIKKHYSDEVDYDFVKIDDIYEIINPAFAKYHICIQEMEEKDTKTEFKDGRWIYTSELYFCLVNADQPAEREPVHIHLVGDHEDSPAKAQGAAWTYGLKHFLLYKFQIKQV
;
A
#
# COMPACT_ATOMS: atom_id res chain seq x y z
N GLN A 1 -16.44 -0.89 12.87
CA GLN A 1 -17.44 0.07 12.33
C GLN A 1 -16.83 1.27 11.55
N LYS A 2 -15.68 1.84 11.96
CA LYS A 2 -15.09 3.02 11.29
C LYS A 2 -14.49 2.74 9.91
N LEU A 3 -13.77 1.63 9.73
CA LEU A 3 -13.13 1.27 8.46
C LEU A 3 -14.13 1.11 7.30
N ILE A 4 -15.31 0.55 7.58
CA ILE A 4 -16.43 0.45 6.61
C ILE A 4 -17.01 1.84 6.29
N LYS A 5 -17.02 2.77 7.26
CA LYS A 5 -17.45 4.16 7.01
C LYS A 5 -16.45 4.91 6.14
N ILE A 6 -15.15 4.63 6.29
CA ILE A 6 -14.09 5.16 5.42
C ILE A 6 -14.32 4.68 3.99
N SER A 7 -14.38 3.37 3.75
CA SER A 7 -14.51 2.82 2.40
C SER A 7 -15.71 3.36 1.61
N LYS A 8 -16.85 3.60 2.27
CA LYS A 8 -18.05 4.18 1.63
C LYS A 8 -17.91 5.66 1.27
N LYS A 9 -16.97 6.40 1.87
CA LYS A 9 -16.83 7.85 1.72
C LYS A 9 -15.63 8.27 0.90
N LEU A 10 -14.71 7.35 0.58
CA LEU A 10 -13.56 7.71 -0.21
C LEU A 10 -13.98 8.08 -1.64
N PRO A 11 -13.46 9.19 -2.19
CA PRO A 11 -13.66 9.54 -3.58
C PRO A 11 -13.06 8.48 -4.51
N LYS A 12 -13.50 8.50 -5.77
CA LYS A 12 -12.87 7.67 -6.82
C LYS A 12 -11.50 8.25 -7.16
N LEU A 13 -10.55 7.37 -7.44
CA LEU A 13 -9.24 7.73 -7.96
C LEU A 13 -9.29 7.83 -9.48
N ILE A 14 -8.90 8.99 -10.01
CA ILE A 14 -8.74 9.20 -11.45
C ILE A 14 -7.31 8.78 -11.81
N LYS A 15 -7.16 7.86 -12.77
CA LYS A 15 -5.82 7.52 -13.29
C LYS A 15 -5.23 8.75 -13.98
N LYS A 16 -3.95 9.04 -13.77
CA LYS A 16 -3.27 10.18 -14.41
C LYS A 16 -2.08 9.71 -15.23
N HIS A 17 -1.75 10.50 -16.24
CA HIS A 17 -0.52 10.35 -17.00
C HIS A 17 0.64 10.90 -16.17
N TYR A 18 1.65 10.08 -15.91
CA TYR A 18 2.75 10.42 -15.00
C TYR A 18 4.15 10.28 -15.59
N SER A 19 4.29 9.60 -16.72
CA SER A 19 5.59 9.36 -17.34
C SER A 19 5.41 9.26 -18.84
N ASP A 20 6.21 10.05 -19.57
CA ASP A 20 6.27 10.01 -21.03
C ASP A 20 6.88 8.69 -21.55
N GLU A 21 7.47 7.87 -20.68
CA GLU A 21 8.08 6.57 -21.01
C GLU A 21 7.06 5.41 -21.03
N VAL A 22 5.89 5.59 -20.42
CA VAL A 22 4.83 4.56 -20.39
C VAL A 22 3.50 5.13 -20.87
N ASP A 23 2.94 4.52 -21.90
CA ASP A 23 1.73 5.00 -22.59
C ASP A 23 0.42 4.58 -21.88
N TYR A 24 0.43 4.49 -20.55
CA TYR A 24 -0.77 4.18 -19.77
C TYR A 24 -0.88 5.01 -18.51
N ASP A 25 -2.12 5.42 -18.20
CA ASP A 25 -2.42 6.11 -16.97
C ASP A 25 -2.47 5.13 -15.80
N PHE A 26 -1.84 5.50 -14.69
CA PHE A 26 -1.84 4.71 -13.47
C PHE A 26 -2.00 5.58 -12.23
N VAL A 27 -2.35 4.93 -11.12
CA VAL A 27 -2.45 5.57 -9.81
C VAL A 27 -1.14 5.35 -9.06
N LYS A 28 -0.53 6.41 -8.53
CA LYS A 28 0.63 6.28 -7.62
C LYS A 28 0.17 6.01 -6.20
N ILE A 29 1.07 5.51 -5.36
CA ILE A 29 0.76 5.34 -3.94
C ILE A 29 0.45 6.69 -3.27
N ASP A 30 1.09 7.77 -3.72
CA ASP A 30 0.83 9.13 -3.24
C ASP A 30 -0.61 9.59 -3.50
N ASP A 31 -1.18 9.30 -4.69
CA ASP A 31 -2.58 9.60 -4.98
C ASP A 31 -3.54 8.90 -4.00
N ILE A 32 -3.19 7.67 -3.60
CA ILE A 32 -3.97 6.91 -2.62
C ILE A 32 -3.85 7.55 -1.24
N TYR A 33 -2.64 7.97 -0.84
CA TYR A 33 -2.41 8.65 0.43
C TYR A 33 -3.12 10.00 0.53
N GLU A 34 -3.17 10.79 -0.55
CA GLU A 34 -3.92 12.06 -0.59
C GLU A 34 -5.40 11.86 -0.23
N ILE A 35 -5.99 10.74 -0.62
CA ILE A 35 -7.39 10.41 -0.37
C ILE A 35 -7.59 9.74 0.99
N ILE A 36 -6.68 8.85 1.39
CA ILE A 36 -6.79 8.07 2.62
C ILE A 36 -6.44 8.89 3.86
N ASN A 37 -5.39 9.72 3.81
CA ASN A 37 -4.87 10.44 4.98
C ASN A 37 -5.93 11.35 5.63
N PRO A 38 -6.73 12.14 4.88
CA PRO A 38 -7.81 12.93 5.48
C PRO A 38 -8.87 12.06 6.16
N ALA A 39 -9.19 10.89 5.61
CA ALA A 39 -10.12 9.96 6.21
C ALA A 39 -9.55 9.32 7.48
N PHE A 40 -8.27 8.93 7.47
CA PHE A 40 -7.59 8.38 8.64
C PHE A 40 -7.52 9.40 9.77
N ALA A 41 -7.16 10.65 9.46
CA ALA A 41 -7.16 11.75 10.43
C ALA A 41 -8.57 11.98 11.01
N LYS A 42 -9.60 12.06 10.16
CA LYS A 42 -10.99 12.29 10.59
C LYS A 42 -11.55 11.18 11.47
N TYR A 43 -11.16 9.94 11.22
CA TYR A 43 -11.66 8.76 11.94
C TYR A 43 -10.70 8.28 13.03
N HIS A 44 -9.59 8.99 13.24
CA HIS A 44 -8.54 8.66 14.21
C HIS A 44 -8.00 7.23 14.00
N ILE A 45 -7.71 6.87 12.75
CA ILE A 45 -7.10 5.59 12.39
C ILE A 45 -5.59 5.78 12.24
N CYS A 46 -4.81 4.95 12.94
CA CYS A 46 -3.36 4.91 12.85
C CYS A 46 -2.89 3.55 12.30
N ILE A 47 -1.76 3.56 11.58
CA ILE A 47 -1.00 2.35 11.28
C ILE A 47 0.10 2.25 12.34
N GLN A 48 0.18 1.12 13.04
CA GLN A 48 1.18 0.86 14.09
C GLN A 48 1.80 -0.52 13.94
N GLU A 49 2.88 -0.77 14.70
CA GLU A 49 3.55 -2.08 14.81
C GLU A 49 3.96 -2.65 13.45
N MET A 50 4.53 -1.79 12.60
CA MET A 50 5.00 -2.20 11.28
C MET A 50 6.28 -3.01 11.40
N GLU A 51 6.27 -4.24 10.86
CA GLU A 51 7.36 -5.20 10.95
C GLU A 51 7.46 -6.02 9.66
N GLU A 52 8.67 -6.13 9.10
CA GLU A 52 8.97 -7.06 8.00
C GLU A 52 9.58 -8.35 8.57
N LYS A 53 9.15 -9.51 8.04
CA LYS A 53 9.71 -10.83 8.33
C LYS A 53 9.98 -11.61 7.06
N ASP A 54 10.81 -12.64 7.21
CA ASP A 54 11.15 -13.60 6.14
C ASP A 54 11.62 -12.89 4.85
N THR A 55 12.29 -11.76 5.03
CA THR A 55 12.78 -10.94 3.93
C THR A 55 13.86 -11.68 3.16
N LYS A 56 13.69 -11.75 1.85
CA LYS A 56 14.64 -12.35 0.92
C LYS A 56 14.85 -11.43 -0.27
N THR A 57 16.10 -11.32 -0.69
CA THR A 57 16.47 -10.64 -1.93
C THR A 57 17.39 -11.56 -2.71
N GLU A 58 17.06 -11.85 -3.96
CA GLU A 58 17.86 -12.72 -4.82
C GLU A 58 17.93 -12.18 -6.24
N PHE A 59 19.03 -12.47 -6.93
CA PHE A 59 19.17 -12.16 -8.35
C PHE A 59 18.88 -13.42 -9.17
N LYS A 60 17.84 -13.39 -10.00
CA LYS A 60 17.36 -14.53 -10.79
C LYS A 60 16.89 -14.05 -12.16
N ASP A 61 17.25 -14.79 -13.20
CA ASP A 61 16.83 -14.54 -14.59
C ASP A 61 17.07 -13.09 -15.05
N GLY A 62 18.21 -12.51 -14.64
CA GLY A 62 18.62 -11.15 -15.00
C GLY A 62 17.92 -10.03 -14.21
N ARG A 63 17.19 -10.36 -13.13
CA ARG A 63 16.46 -9.39 -12.31
C ARG A 63 16.71 -9.63 -10.83
N TRP A 64 16.73 -8.56 -10.05
CA TRP A 64 16.60 -8.63 -8.60
C TRP A 64 15.15 -8.87 -8.23
N ILE A 65 14.91 -9.83 -7.35
CA ILE A 65 13.61 -10.17 -6.80
C ILE A 65 13.68 -9.95 -5.29
N TYR A 66 12.74 -9.17 -4.77
CA TYR A 66 12.55 -8.92 -3.34
C TYR A 66 11.23 -9.54 -2.91
N THR A 67 11.26 -10.32 -1.82
CA THR A 67 10.06 -10.84 -1.15
C THR A 67 10.13 -10.58 0.35
N SER A 68 9.01 -10.24 0.99
CA SER A 68 8.95 -10.10 2.44
C SER A 68 7.51 -10.26 2.93
N GLU A 69 7.34 -10.75 4.15
CA GLU A 69 6.05 -10.68 4.86
C GLU A 69 5.99 -9.36 5.62
N LEU A 70 4.99 -8.52 5.34
CA LEU A 70 4.78 -7.25 6.03
C LEU A 70 3.58 -7.36 6.98
N TYR A 71 3.84 -7.11 8.25
CA TYR A 71 2.85 -7.08 9.33
C TYR A 71 2.67 -5.64 9.81
N PHE A 72 1.44 -5.27 10.11
CA PHE A 72 1.12 -4.01 10.80
C PHE A 72 -0.28 -4.08 11.40
N CYS A 73 -0.68 -3.06 12.14
CA CYS A 73 -2.01 -2.97 12.72
C CYS A 73 -2.70 -1.65 12.37
N LEU A 74 -3.95 -1.72 11.92
CA LEU A 74 -4.84 -0.56 11.89
C LEU A 74 -5.47 -0.41 13.28
N VAL A 75 -5.18 0.71 13.94
CA VAL A 75 -5.62 1.01 15.31
C VAL A 75 -6.58 2.19 15.30
N ASN A 76 -7.72 2.05 15.96
CA ASN A 76 -8.57 3.19 16.29
C ASN A 76 -7.96 3.92 17.51
N ALA A 77 -7.39 5.10 17.30
CA ALA A 77 -6.74 5.86 18.37
C ALA A 77 -7.73 6.34 19.46
N ASP A 78 -9.02 6.49 19.15
CA ASP A 78 -10.04 6.82 20.16
C ASP A 78 -10.36 5.62 21.07
N GLN A 79 -10.10 4.41 20.60
CA GLN A 79 -10.33 3.18 21.35
C GLN A 79 -9.24 2.16 21.00
N PRO A 80 -8.05 2.23 21.62
CA PRO A 80 -6.89 1.42 21.23
C PRO A 80 -7.07 -0.10 21.32
N ALA A 81 -8.12 -0.58 21.99
CA ALA A 81 -8.51 -2.00 21.97
C ALA A 81 -9.15 -2.43 20.63
N GLU A 82 -9.73 -1.50 19.86
CA GLU A 82 -10.20 -1.76 18.50
C GLU A 82 -9.02 -1.74 17.53
N ARG A 83 -8.58 -2.94 17.20
CA ARG A 83 -7.37 -3.19 16.42
C ARG A 83 -7.66 -4.19 15.31
N GLU A 84 -7.09 -3.96 14.14
CA GLU A 84 -7.12 -4.90 13.04
C GLU A 84 -5.69 -5.22 12.59
N PRO A 85 -5.15 -6.40 12.96
CA PRO A 85 -3.89 -6.89 12.41
C PRO A 85 -4.02 -7.09 10.91
N VAL A 86 -2.98 -6.70 10.18
CA VAL A 86 -2.85 -6.84 8.75
C VAL A 86 -1.56 -7.56 8.45
N HIS A 87 -1.65 -8.49 7.51
CA HIS A 87 -0.53 -9.26 6.99
C HIS A 87 -0.62 -9.25 5.46
N ILE A 88 0.44 -8.78 4.80
CA ILE A 88 0.54 -8.80 3.34
C ILE A 88 1.88 -9.38 2.89
N HIS A 89 1.85 -10.17 1.82
CA HIS A 89 3.04 -10.67 1.16
C HIS A 89 3.53 -9.64 0.13
N LEU A 90 4.74 -9.12 0.31
CA LEU A 90 5.38 -8.18 -0.61
C LEU A 90 6.21 -8.94 -1.63
N VAL A 91 6.04 -8.60 -2.90
CA VAL A 91 6.87 -9.09 -4.02
C VAL A 91 7.15 -7.93 -4.95
N GLY A 92 8.41 -7.75 -5.32
CA GLY A 92 8.81 -6.77 -6.32
C GLY A 92 10.10 -7.19 -7.02
N ASP A 93 10.24 -6.75 -8.27
CA ASP A 93 11.43 -7.03 -9.06
C ASP A 93 11.98 -5.76 -9.72
N HIS A 94 13.27 -5.79 -10.05
CA HIS A 94 13.92 -4.76 -10.85
C HIS A 94 15.18 -5.30 -11.53
N GLU A 95 15.46 -4.88 -12.76
CA GLU A 95 16.61 -5.36 -13.55
C GLU A 95 17.95 -4.98 -12.90
N ASP A 96 18.15 -3.71 -12.56
CA ASP A 96 19.48 -3.22 -12.15
C ASP A 96 19.76 -3.15 -10.65
N SER A 97 18.73 -3.19 -9.78
CA SER A 97 18.92 -2.80 -8.37
C SER A 97 18.04 -3.54 -7.36
N PRO A 98 18.64 -4.14 -6.31
CA PRO A 98 17.87 -4.76 -5.23
C PRO A 98 17.05 -3.74 -4.44
N ALA A 99 17.57 -2.52 -4.27
CA ALA A 99 16.85 -1.44 -3.58
C ALA A 99 15.60 -1.00 -4.36
N LYS A 100 15.69 -0.97 -5.70
CA LYS A 100 14.52 -0.68 -6.53
C LYS A 100 13.51 -1.83 -6.52
N ALA A 101 13.95 -3.09 -6.46
CA ALA A 101 13.07 -4.24 -6.29
C ALA A 101 12.31 -4.17 -4.95
N GLN A 102 13.00 -3.83 -3.85
CA GLN A 102 12.36 -3.57 -2.55
C GLN A 102 11.36 -2.41 -2.62
N GLY A 103 11.76 -1.28 -3.21
CA GLY A 103 10.88 -0.11 -3.37
C GLY A 103 9.62 -0.43 -4.18
N ALA A 104 9.75 -1.23 -5.25
CA ALA A 104 8.64 -1.73 -6.03
C ALA A 104 7.71 -2.63 -5.18
N ALA A 105 8.29 -3.57 -4.42
CA ALA A 105 7.51 -4.47 -3.56
C ALA A 105 6.66 -3.70 -2.55
N TRP A 106 7.26 -2.74 -1.86
CA TRP A 106 6.57 -1.86 -0.92
C TRP A 106 5.48 -1.02 -1.57
N THR A 107 5.81 -0.38 -2.70
CA THR A 107 4.88 0.52 -3.41
C THR A 107 3.67 -0.25 -3.91
N TYR A 108 3.86 -1.36 -4.62
CA TYR A 108 2.76 -2.14 -5.17
C TYR A 108 2.00 -2.91 -4.09
N GLY A 109 2.68 -3.50 -3.11
CA GLY A 109 2.04 -4.21 -2.01
C GLY A 109 1.08 -3.32 -1.22
N LEU A 110 1.55 -2.15 -0.76
CA LEU A 110 0.71 -1.20 -0.03
C LEU A 110 -0.38 -0.59 -0.92
N LYS A 111 -0.06 -0.26 -2.17
CA LYS A 111 -1.06 0.23 -3.14
C LYS A 111 -2.21 -0.75 -3.29
N HIS A 112 -1.93 -2.03 -3.56
CA HIS A 112 -2.98 -3.04 -3.72
C HIS A 112 -3.75 -3.29 -2.43
N PHE A 113 -3.06 -3.36 -1.29
CA PHE A 113 -3.70 -3.47 0.01
C PHE A 113 -4.70 -2.33 0.24
N LEU A 114 -4.28 -1.08 0.09
CA LEU A 114 -5.12 0.10 0.37
C LEU A 114 -6.32 0.18 -0.58
N LEU A 115 -6.09 -0.06 -1.87
CA LEU A 115 -7.17 -0.08 -2.87
C LEU A 115 -8.22 -1.15 -2.53
N TYR A 116 -7.79 -2.36 -2.20
CA TYR A 116 -8.68 -3.47 -1.90
C TYR A 116 -9.39 -3.29 -0.54
N LYS A 117 -8.62 -2.99 0.52
CA LYS A 117 -9.13 -2.85 1.89
C LYS A 117 -10.19 -1.76 1.98
N PHE A 118 -10.00 -0.65 1.27
CA PHE A 118 -10.92 0.48 1.29
C PHE A 118 -11.84 0.57 0.07
N GLN A 119 -11.82 -0.43 -0.81
CA GLN A 119 -12.69 -0.52 -1.99
C GLN A 119 -12.64 0.76 -2.85
N ILE A 120 -11.46 1.36 -2.98
CA ILE A 120 -11.28 2.62 -3.70
C ILE A 120 -11.44 2.33 -5.18
N LYS A 121 -12.49 2.88 -5.77
CA LYS A 121 -12.77 2.72 -7.20
C LYS A 121 -11.79 3.57 -8.01
N GLN A 122 -11.16 2.94 -8.99
CA GLN A 122 -10.40 3.63 -10.01
C GLN A 122 -11.31 3.89 -11.22
N VAL A 123 -11.22 5.08 -11.79
CA VAL A 123 -11.93 5.50 -13.00
C VAL A 123 -10.98 6.13 -13.99
#